data_AF-A0A1C4Q7K5-F1
#
_entry.id   AF-A0A1C4Q7K5-F1
#
_cell.length_a   1.000
_cell.length_b   1.000
_cell.length_c   1.000
_cell.angle_alpha   90.00
_cell.angle_beta   90.00
_cell.angle_gamma   90.00
#
_symmetry.space_group_name_H-M   'P 1'
#
loop_
_entity.id
_entity.type
_entity.pdbx_description
1 polymer ?
#
loop_
_entity_poly.entity_id
_entity_poly.type
_entity_poly.pdbx_seq_one_letter_code
_entity_poly.pdbx_strand_id
1 'polypeptide(L)'
;MPPAGPARGSRPRPLATYVAQFAEAEGFAHVHFHVVPRTADLPAELRGPRVFGLLRQPQHLRVPDGTRDEIVRALHERLRPGPPAP
;
A
#
# COMPACT_ATOMS: atom_id res chain seq x y z
N MET A 1 10.90 31.07 12.39
CA MET A 1 10.20 29.82 12.75
C MET A 1 9.44 29.34 11.53
N PRO A 2 9.72 28.17 10.95
CA PRO A 2 8.90 27.64 9.86
C PRO A 2 7.50 27.29 10.42
N PRO A 3 6.42 27.44 9.62
CA PRO A 3 5.09 27.11 10.08
C PRO A 3 4.97 25.62 10.35
N ALA A 4 4.25 25.28 11.43
CA ALA A 4 3.92 23.91 11.78
C ALA A 4 3.21 23.23 10.59
N GLY A 5 3.81 22.18 10.05
CA GLY A 5 3.17 21.33 9.05
C GLY A 5 1.85 20.75 9.59
N PRO A 6 0.91 20.40 8.71
CA PRO A 6 -0.40 19.92 9.13
C PRO A 6 -0.26 18.75 10.11
N ALA A 7 -0.99 18.83 11.23
CA ALA A 7 -1.06 17.78 12.22
C ALA A 7 -1.36 16.45 11.51
N ARG A 8 -0.52 15.43 11.75
CA ARG A 8 -0.80 14.07 11.29
C ARG A 8 -2.09 13.60 11.97
N GLY A 9 -3.24 13.87 11.34
CA GLY A 9 -4.48 13.16 11.66
C GLY A 9 -4.15 11.68 11.68
N SER A 10 -4.54 10.99 12.75
CA SER A 10 -4.21 9.59 12.96
C SER A 10 -4.76 8.77 11.79
N ARG A 11 -3.89 8.42 10.83
CA ARG A 11 -4.30 7.50 9.76
C ARG A 11 -4.75 6.22 10.45
N PRO A 12 -6.00 5.77 10.23
CA PRO A 12 -6.52 4.61 10.93
C PRO A 12 -5.62 3.42 10.67
N ARG A 13 -5.28 2.69 11.74
CA ARG A 13 -4.49 1.45 11.59
C ARG A 13 -5.32 0.43 10.81
N PRO A 14 -4.70 -0.34 9.90
CA PRO A 14 -5.40 -1.42 9.24
C PRO A 14 -5.88 -2.45 10.28
N LEU A 15 -7.07 -3.02 10.05
CA LEU A 15 -7.61 -4.07 10.91
C LEU A 15 -6.86 -5.39 10.74
N ALA A 16 -6.33 -5.62 9.55
CA ALA A 16 -5.51 -6.77 9.20
C ALA A 16 -4.59 -6.40 8.04
N THR A 17 -3.58 -7.23 7.81
CA THR A 17 -2.69 -7.12 6.64
C THR A 17 -2.70 -8.44 5.91
N TYR A 18 -2.89 -8.41 4.60
CA TYR A 18 -2.74 -9.58 3.74
C TYR A 18 -1.32 -9.62 3.18
N VAL A 19 -0.74 -10.82 3.15
CA VAL A 19 0.51 -11.11 2.45
C VAL A 19 0.21 -12.23 1.45
N ALA A 20 0.50 -12.00 0.18
CA ALA A 20 0.25 -12.97 -0.89
C ALA A 20 1.42 -12.99 -1.88
N GLN A 21 1.67 -14.16 -2.48
CA GLN A 21 2.63 -14.37 -3.55
C GLN A 21 1.96 -15.19 -4.65
N PHE A 22 1.87 -14.62 -5.84
CA PHE A 22 1.43 -15.30 -7.07
C PHE A 22 2.48 -15.00 -8.13
N ALA A 23 3.01 -16.04 -8.78
CA ALA A 23 4.12 -15.92 -9.73
C ALA A 23 3.82 -16.62 -11.06
N GLU A 24 2.55 -16.92 -11.34
CA GLU A 24 2.09 -17.65 -12.51
C GLU A 24 1.83 -16.74 -13.73
N ALA A 25 1.72 -15.42 -13.53
CA ALA A 25 1.45 -14.49 -14.61
C ALA A 25 2.68 -14.31 -15.52
N GLU A 26 2.45 -14.33 -16.84
CA GLU A 26 3.49 -14.08 -17.84
C GLU A 26 4.17 -12.72 -17.60
N GLY A 27 5.50 -12.69 -17.60
CA GLY A 27 6.29 -11.49 -17.26
C GLY A 27 6.48 -11.22 -15.76
N PHE A 28 5.83 -11.98 -14.87
CA PHE A 28 5.91 -11.82 -13.41
C PHE A 28 6.38 -13.10 -12.69
N ALA A 29 7.07 -13.99 -13.39
CA ALA A 29 7.61 -15.25 -12.86
C ALA A 29 8.85 -15.08 -11.97
N HIS A 30 8.82 -14.11 -11.06
CA HIS A 30 9.85 -13.87 -10.04
C HIS A 30 9.21 -13.77 -8.66
N VAL A 31 9.99 -14.06 -7.61
CA VAL A 31 9.50 -13.94 -6.23
C VAL A 31 9.19 -12.48 -5.94
N HIS A 32 7.92 -12.19 -5.68
CA HIS A 32 7.45 -10.90 -5.19
C HIS A 32 6.29 -11.11 -4.23
N PHE A 33 6.14 -10.21 -3.25
CA PHE A 33 5.06 -10.26 -2.28
C PHE A 33 4.16 -9.05 -2.44
N HIS A 34 2.86 -9.28 -2.43
CA HIS A 34 1.87 -8.23 -2.24
C HIS A 34 1.61 -8.08 -0.74
N VAL A 35 1.85 -6.89 -0.21
CA VAL A 35 1.49 -6.53 1.18
C VAL A 35 0.35 -5.53 1.13
N VAL A 36 -0.85 -5.96 1.53
CA VAL A 36 -2.08 -5.18 1.36
C VAL A 36 -2.71 -4.86 2.71
N PRO A 37 -2.75 -3.58 3.14
CA PRO A 37 -3.46 -3.20 4.35
C PRO A 37 -4.98 -3.31 4.13
N ARG A 38 -5.67 -4.00 5.04
CA ARG A 38 -7.14 -4.09 5.04
C ARG A 38 -7.74 -3.10 6.04
N THR A 39 -8.41 -2.10 5.50
CA THR A 39 -9.17 -1.12 6.29
C THR A 39 -10.53 -1.68 6.70
N ALA A 40 -11.19 -1.02 7.66
CA ALA A 40 -12.49 -1.43 8.19
C ALA A 40 -13.61 -1.33 7.14
N ASP A 41 -13.52 -0.29 6.32
CA ASP A 41 -14.45 0.07 5.25
C ASP A 41 -14.26 -0.71 3.95
N LEU A 42 -13.23 -1.59 3.85
CA LEU A 42 -13.07 -2.42 2.67
C LEU A 42 -14.31 -3.32 2.47
N PRO A 43 -15.00 -3.22 1.31
CA PRO A 43 -16.19 -4.00 1.02
C PRO A 43 -15.94 -5.50 1.18
N ALA A 44 -16.93 -6.22 1.69
CA ALA A 44 -16.77 -7.63 2.07
C ALA A 44 -16.42 -8.53 0.88
N GLU A 45 -16.98 -8.22 -0.29
CA GLU A 45 -16.75 -8.85 -1.57
C GLU A 45 -15.32 -8.67 -2.07
N LEU A 46 -14.60 -7.64 -1.62
CA LEU A 46 -13.20 -7.36 -1.99
C LEU A 46 -12.18 -7.87 -0.96
N ARG A 47 -12.59 -8.59 0.08
CA ARG A 47 -11.67 -9.10 1.11
C ARG A 47 -10.90 -10.34 0.63
N GLY A 48 -9.74 -10.58 1.23
CA GLY A 48 -8.87 -11.71 0.88
C GLY A 48 -8.32 -11.61 -0.55
N PRO A 49 -8.18 -12.73 -1.28
CA PRO A 49 -7.68 -12.72 -2.66
C PRO A 49 -8.50 -11.86 -3.64
N ARG A 50 -9.76 -11.56 -3.32
CA ARG A 50 -10.60 -10.70 -4.18
C ARG A 50 -10.16 -9.24 -4.19
N VAL A 51 -9.27 -8.83 -3.29
CA VAL A 51 -8.73 -7.45 -3.26
C VAL A 51 -8.00 -7.08 -4.55
N PHE A 52 -7.43 -8.06 -5.26
CA PHE A 52 -6.80 -7.87 -6.56
C PHE A 52 -7.78 -7.42 -7.66
N GLY A 53 -9.09 -7.53 -7.44
CA GLY A 53 -10.10 -6.92 -8.30
C GLY A 53 -9.98 -5.39 -8.42
N LEU A 54 -9.35 -4.72 -7.45
CA LEU A 54 -9.09 -3.28 -7.49
C LEU A 54 -8.01 -2.86 -8.52
N LEU A 55 -7.21 -3.79 -9.04
CA LEU A 55 -6.16 -3.46 -10.03
C LEU A 55 -6.73 -3.16 -11.42
N ARG A 56 -7.95 -3.63 -11.72
CA ARG A 56 -8.56 -3.52 -13.06
C ARG A 56 -9.51 -2.34 -13.22
N GLN A 57 -9.41 -1.35 -12.34
CA GLN A 57 -10.32 -0.20 -12.34
C GLN A 57 -10.04 0.76 -13.52
N PRO A 58 -11.09 1.46 -14.02
CA PRO A 58 -10.95 2.57 -14.95
C PRO A 58 -9.93 3.59 -14.48
N GLN A 59 -9.23 4.25 -15.41
CA GLN A 59 -8.14 5.17 -15.10
C GLN A 59 -8.53 6.26 -14.10
N HIS A 60 -9.74 6.82 -14.21
CA HIS A 60 -10.24 7.87 -13.32
C HIS A 60 -10.48 7.42 -11.87
N LEU A 61 -10.53 6.12 -11.61
CA LEU A 61 -10.63 5.55 -10.25
C LEU A 61 -9.27 5.11 -9.70
N ARG A 62 -8.20 5.17 -10.51
CA ARG A 62 -6.85 4.84 -10.04
C ARG A 62 -6.30 5.98 -9.20
N VAL A 63 -5.40 5.65 -8.29
CA VAL A 63 -4.62 6.65 -7.56
C VAL A 63 -3.85 7.50 -8.59
N PRO A 64 -3.99 8.85 -8.56
CA PRO A 64 -3.25 9.73 -9.46
C PRO A 64 -1.74 9.56 -9.30
N ASP A 65 -0.98 9.77 -10.38
CA ASP A 65 0.48 9.54 -10.37
C ASP A 65 1.19 10.34 -9.28
N GLY A 66 0.87 11.63 -9.12
CA GLY A 66 1.45 12.46 -8.06
C GLY A 66 1.18 11.92 -6.64
N THR A 67 -0.03 11.40 -6.40
CA THR A 67 -0.38 10.78 -5.11
C THR A 67 0.36 9.45 -4.92
N ARG A 68 0.56 8.66 -5.99
CA ARG A 68 1.36 7.45 -5.93
C ARG A 68 2.81 7.76 -5.53
N ASP A 69 3.40 8.81 -6.11
CA ASP A 69 4.78 9.22 -5.81
C ASP A 69 4.94 9.69 -4.36
N GLU A 70 3.94 10.42 -3.83
CA GLU A 70 3.90 10.79 -2.41
C GLU A 70 3.83 9.57 -1.49
N ILE A 71 3.03 8.56 -1.83
CA ILE A 71 2.94 7.31 -1.08
C ILE A 71 4.29 6.58 -1.08
N VAL A 72 4.93 6.46 -2.25
CA VAL A 72 6.24 5.80 -2.39
C VAL A 72 7.29 6.48 -1.51
N ARG A 73 7.39 7.82 -1.57
CA ARG A 73 8.33 8.58 -0.74
C ARG A 73 8.06 8.37 0.75
N ALA A 74 6.79 8.43 1.15
CA ALA A 74 6.39 8.23 2.54
C ALA A 74 6.68 6.81 3.05
N LEU A 75 6.54 5.78 2.21
CA LEU A 75 6.90 4.40 2.54
C LEU A 75 8.41 4.25 2.65
N HIS A 76 9.17 4.79 1.70
CA HIS A 76 10.62 4.74 1.71
C HIS A 76 11.21 5.35 2.99
N GLU A 77 10.72 6.53 3.41
CA GLU A 77 11.14 7.16 4.68
C GLU A 77 10.88 6.28 5.91
N ARG A 78 9.80 5.48 5.90
CA ARG A 78 9.40 4.63 7.04
C ARG A 78 10.07 3.26 7.05
N LEU A 79 10.37 2.73 5.87
CA LEU A 79 11.01 1.43 5.69
C LEU A 79 12.52 1.53 5.61
N ARG A 80 13.07 2.75 5.71
CA ARG A 80 14.51 2.96 5.88
C ARG A 80 14.99 2.11 7.05
N PRO A 81 15.88 1.14 6.83
CA PRO A 81 16.45 0.39 7.92
C PRO A 81 17.16 1.36 8.86
N GLY A 82 17.03 1.12 10.17
CA GLY A 82 17.93 1.73 11.14
C GLY A 82 19.37 1.27 10.89
N PRO A 83 20.36 1.90 11.54
CA PRO A 83 21.69 1.33 11.55
C PRO A 83 21.62 -0.14 12.03
N PRO A 84 22.42 -1.04 11.46
CA PRO A 84 22.46 -2.42 11.91
C PRO A 84 22.70 -2.45 13.43
N ALA A 85 22.07 -3.40 14.12
CA ALA A 85 22.38 -3.65 15.53
C ALA A 85 23.88 -4.00 15.66
N PRO A 86 24.55 -3.57 16.75
CA PRO A 86 25.97 -3.81 16.96
C PRO A 86 26.32 -5.30 17.04
#